data_AF-A0A9D8EPA7-F1
#
_entry.id   AF-A0A9D8EPA7-F1
#
_cell.length_a   1.000
_cell.length_b   1.000
_cell.length_c   1.000
_cell.angle_alpha   90.00
_cell.angle_beta   90.00
_cell.angle_gamma   90.00
#
_symmetry.space_group_name_H-M   'P 1'
#
loop_
_entity.id
_entity.type
_entity.pdbx_description
1 polymer ?
#
loop_
_entity_poly.entity_id
_entity_poly.type
_entity_poly.pdbx_seq_one_letter_code
_entity_poly.pdbx_strand_id
1 'polypeptide(L)'
;PDFAHEKLLKEFYNYTIIGGMPEVVELYSKTSNIVELKPVYEGLLRSYLDDVEKYARNDTLIRVIRHSIESCFYLAGIRIKFEGFGQSSYKSREISEALKTLEKAMLIYLMYPTTATELPIMADYKKSPRLHILDTGLVNYFAGLQKELFGTRDLNSVYEGRIAEHIVGQELLAEYQVLPEKVQFWVREKKQSSAQVDYVIPFESYIIPIEVKAGKAGKLRSLHEFINRTKHKYAVRVYSGKLKIDIEENINGKKFFLLNLPFYLTGGIKKYLHWFIEQVAKF
;
A
#
# COMPACT_ATOMS: atom_id res chain seq x y z
N PRO A 1 -15.94 12.48 14.66
CA PRO A 1 -16.93 12.17 15.71
C PRO A 1 -17.34 10.70 15.63
N ASP A 2 -17.60 10.06 16.78
CA ASP A 2 -17.87 8.61 16.85
C ASP A 2 -19.07 8.16 16.01
N PHE A 3 -20.11 8.99 15.90
CA PHE A 3 -21.32 8.67 15.12
C PHE A 3 -21.03 8.50 13.62
N ALA A 4 -19.97 9.12 13.10
CA ALA A 4 -19.62 9.06 11.68
C ALA A 4 -18.73 7.86 11.33
N HIS A 5 -18.17 7.17 12.33
CA HIS A 5 -17.16 6.14 12.13
C HIS A 5 -17.64 5.00 11.23
N GLU A 6 -18.81 4.43 11.51
CA GLU A 6 -19.36 3.30 10.73
C GLU A 6 -19.67 3.70 9.29
N LYS A 7 -20.22 4.91 9.10
CA LYS A 7 -20.54 5.43 7.77
C LYS A 7 -19.27 5.66 6.94
N LEU A 8 -18.26 6.32 7.52
CA LEU A 8 -16.99 6.58 6.84
C LEU A 8 -16.23 5.29 6.52
N LEU A 9 -16.25 4.32 7.43
CA LEU A 9 -15.64 3.02 7.20
C LEU A 9 -16.34 2.25 6.08
N LYS A 10 -17.68 2.29 6.02
CA LYS A 10 -18.46 1.70 4.93
C LYS A 10 -18.10 2.34 3.58
N GLU A 11 -18.06 3.66 3.50
CA GLU A 11 -17.69 4.35 2.26
C GLU A 11 -16.24 4.07 1.85
N PHE A 12 -15.33 3.96 2.81
CA PHE A 12 -13.96 3.55 2.53
C PHE A 12 -13.87 2.12 1.99
N TYR A 13 -14.69 1.19 2.49
CA TYR A 13 -14.75 -0.16 1.93
C TYR A 13 -15.34 -0.17 0.52
N ASN A 14 -16.39 0.62 0.24
CA ASN A 14 -16.90 0.80 -1.12
C ASN A 14 -15.78 1.31 -2.05
N TYR A 15 -15.09 2.38 -1.63
CA TYR A 15 -13.95 2.93 -2.36
C TYR A 15 -12.80 1.91 -2.54
N THR A 16 -12.51 1.10 -1.52
CA THR A 16 -11.50 0.04 -1.62
C THR A 16 -11.88 -1.00 -2.68
N ILE A 17 -13.17 -1.33 -2.81
CA ILE A 17 -13.68 -2.28 -3.80
C ILE A 17 -13.57 -1.70 -5.22
N ILE A 18 -14.03 -0.46 -5.42
CA ILE A 18 -14.15 0.14 -6.75
C ILE A 18 -12.88 0.86 -7.23
N GLY A 19 -11.99 1.26 -6.31
CA GLY A 19 -10.83 2.09 -6.62
C GLY A 19 -11.16 3.57 -6.87
N GLY A 20 -10.15 4.32 -7.24
CA GLY A 20 -10.15 5.77 -7.48
C GLY A 20 -10.12 6.19 -8.95
N MET A 21 -10.26 5.25 -9.90
CA MET A 21 -10.33 5.60 -11.33
C MET A 21 -11.52 6.56 -11.58
N PRO A 22 -11.32 7.76 -12.17
CA PRO A 22 -12.36 8.79 -12.20
C PRO A 22 -13.68 8.36 -12.85
N GLU A 23 -13.61 7.68 -14.01
CA GLU A 23 -14.80 7.18 -14.72
C GLU A 23 -15.54 6.11 -13.93
N VAL A 24 -14.81 5.25 -13.21
CA VAL A 24 -15.38 4.21 -12.34
C VAL A 24 -16.10 4.84 -11.16
N VAL A 25 -15.46 5.81 -10.48
CA VAL A 25 -16.04 6.53 -9.35
C VAL A 25 -17.27 7.33 -9.78
N GLU A 26 -17.20 8.02 -10.92
CA GLU A 26 -18.31 8.79 -11.47
C GLU A 26 -19.51 7.87 -11.75
N LEU A 27 -19.30 6.75 -12.45
CA LEU A 27 -20.37 5.81 -12.76
C LEU A 27 -20.97 5.21 -11.49
N TYR A 28 -20.13 4.75 -10.55
CA TYR A 28 -20.60 4.19 -9.29
C TYR A 28 -21.39 5.21 -8.47
N SER A 29 -20.97 6.49 -8.44
CA SER A 29 -21.68 7.53 -7.70
C SER A 29 -23.11 7.77 -8.21
N LYS A 30 -23.38 7.49 -9.49
CA LYS A 30 -24.69 7.62 -10.12
C LYS A 30 -25.56 6.38 -9.96
N THR A 31 -24.97 5.19 -10.03
CA THR A 31 -25.72 3.92 -10.14
C THR A 31 -25.71 3.10 -8.86
N SER A 32 -24.71 3.30 -8.00
CA SER A 32 -24.39 2.44 -6.84
C SER A 32 -24.27 0.95 -7.20
N ASN A 33 -24.01 0.64 -8.46
CA ASN A 33 -24.02 -0.72 -9.00
C ASN A 33 -22.63 -1.13 -9.49
N ILE A 34 -21.99 -2.04 -8.77
CA ILE A 34 -20.64 -2.54 -9.12
C ILE A 34 -20.65 -3.34 -10.42
N VAL A 35 -21.75 -4.02 -10.74
CA VAL A 35 -21.86 -4.83 -11.96
C VAL A 35 -21.77 -3.96 -13.22
N GLU A 36 -22.28 -2.73 -13.14
CA GLU A 36 -22.24 -1.76 -14.25
C GLU A 36 -20.83 -1.18 -14.48
N LEU A 37 -19.89 -1.37 -13.56
CA LEU A 37 -18.52 -0.89 -13.70
C LEU A 37 -17.67 -1.76 -14.64
N LYS A 38 -18.13 -2.98 -14.93
CA LYS A 38 -17.41 -3.97 -15.73
C LYS A 38 -16.90 -3.40 -17.08
N PRO A 39 -17.73 -2.78 -17.93
CA PRO A 39 -17.27 -2.27 -19.22
C PRO A 39 -16.21 -1.19 -19.10
N VAL A 40 -16.27 -0.37 -18.03
CA VAL A 40 -15.27 0.68 -17.76
C VAL A 40 -13.93 0.05 -17.43
N TYR A 41 -13.89 -0.94 -16.53
CA TYR A 41 -12.64 -1.65 -16.23
C TYR A 41 -12.03 -2.34 -17.45
N GLU A 42 -12.84 -3.03 -18.26
CA GLU A 42 -12.37 -3.69 -19.48
C GLU A 42 -11.83 -2.69 -20.51
N GLY A 43 -12.49 -1.53 -20.66
CA GLY A 43 -12.03 -0.44 -21.51
C GLY A 43 -10.69 0.15 -21.07
N LEU A 44 -10.52 0.40 -19.76
CA LEU A 44 -9.26 0.90 -19.19
C LEU A 44 -8.11 -0.09 -19.39
N LEU A 45 -8.35 -1.38 -19.07
CA LEU A 45 -7.34 -2.44 -19.25
C LEU A 45 -6.93 -2.61 -20.71
N ARG A 46 -7.90 -2.59 -21.63
CA ARG A 46 -7.61 -2.65 -23.07
C ARG A 46 -6.77 -1.46 -23.50
N SER A 47 -7.13 -0.25 -23.06
CA SER A 47 -6.37 0.96 -23.38
C SER A 47 -4.91 0.87 -22.92
N TYR A 48 -4.66 0.35 -21.72
CA TYR A 48 -3.30 0.13 -21.23
C TYR A 48 -2.52 -0.89 -22.06
N LEU A 49 -3.16 -1.97 -22.49
CA LEU A 49 -2.53 -3.01 -23.32
C LEU A 49 -2.26 -2.52 -24.75
N ASP A 50 -3.16 -1.71 -25.32
CA ASP A 50 -3.02 -1.17 -26.67
C ASP A 50 -1.92 -0.10 -26.74
N ASP A 51 -1.75 0.69 -25.68
CA ASP A 51 -0.73 1.75 -25.63
C ASP A 51 0.71 1.24 -25.42
N VAL A 52 0.92 -0.05 -25.14
CA VAL A 52 2.25 -0.64 -24.89
C VAL A 52 3.24 -0.36 -26.01
N GLU A 53 2.78 -0.32 -27.26
CA GLU A 53 3.62 -0.10 -28.45
C GLU A 53 4.36 1.25 -28.40
N LYS A 54 3.76 2.26 -27.75
CA LYS A 54 4.36 3.60 -27.59
C LYS A 54 5.57 3.60 -26.66
N TYR A 55 5.70 2.59 -25.81
CA TYR A 55 6.70 2.55 -24.73
C TYR A 55 7.85 1.57 -24.99
N ALA A 56 7.80 0.82 -26.09
CA ALA A 56 8.77 -0.22 -26.39
C ALA A 56 9.60 0.11 -27.64
N ARG A 57 10.90 -0.21 -27.58
CA ARG A 57 11.82 -0.01 -28.73
C ARG A 57 11.89 -1.20 -29.70
N ASN A 58 11.33 -2.35 -29.32
CA ASN A 58 11.33 -3.58 -30.12
C ASN A 58 10.22 -4.54 -29.66
N ASP A 59 9.91 -5.53 -30.51
CA ASP A 59 8.83 -6.49 -30.28
C ASP A 59 9.02 -7.36 -29.02
N THR A 60 10.27 -7.65 -28.65
CA THR A 60 10.54 -8.40 -27.43
C THR A 60 10.09 -7.60 -26.21
N LEU A 61 10.46 -6.32 -26.13
CA LEU A 61 10.05 -5.46 -25.02
C LEU A 61 8.53 -5.24 -25.00
N ILE A 62 7.86 -5.16 -26.16
CA ILE A 62 6.39 -5.14 -26.23
C ILE A 62 5.79 -6.37 -25.52
N ARG A 63 6.27 -7.58 -25.86
CA ARG A 63 5.79 -8.82 -25.23
C ARG A 63 6.07 -8.86 -23.74
N VAL A 64 7.24 -8.39 -23.30
CA VAL A 64 7.59 -8.35 -21.87
C VAL A 64 6.70 -7.34 -21.13
N ILE A 65 6.45 -6.16 -21.68
CA ILE A 65 5.58 -5.15 -21.05
C ILE A 65 4.14 -5.67 -20.94
N ARG A 66 3.58 -6.27 -22.01
CA ARG A 66 2.23 -6.87 -21.97
C ARG A 66 2.13 -7.92 -20.85
N HIS A 67 3.09 -8.86 -20.81
CA HIS A 67 3.18 -9.85 -19.73
C HIS A 67 3.30 -9.20 -18.35
N SER A 68 4.10 -8.14 -18.23
CA SER A 68 4.28 -7.40 -16.98
C SER A 68 2.97 -6.76 -16.51
N ILE A 69 2.21 -6.09 -17.39
CA ILE A 69 0.91 -5.48 -17.06
C ILE A 69 -0.04 -6.54 -16.47
N GLU A 70 -0.21 -7.66 -17.16
CA GLU A 70 -1.11 -8.73 -16.71
C GLU A 70 -0.67 -9.34 -15.38
N SER A 71 0.63 -9.64 -15.24
CA SER A 71 1.18 -10.24 -14.03
C SER A 71 1.12 -9.30 -12.82
N CYS A 72 1.26 -7.99 -13.06
CA CYS A 72 1.32 -6.96 -12.03
C CYS A 72 0.08 -6.94 -11.13
N PHE A 73 -1.12 -7.11 -11.71
CA PHE A 73 -2.36 -7.10 -10.94
C PHE A 73 -2.46 -8.26 -9.93
N TYR A 74 -1.96 -9.46 -10.27
CA TYR A 74 -1.93 -10.61 -9.35
C TYR A 74 -0.83 -10.51 -8.28
N LEU A 75 0.18 -9.67 -8.52
CA LEU A 75 1.34 -9.50 -7.64
C LEU A 75 1.28 -8.17 -6.86
N ALA A 76 0.13 -7.48 -6.90
CA ALA A 76 -0.08 -6.23 -6.17
C ALA A 76 0.04 -6.43 -4.66
N GLY A 77 0.74 -5.51 -3.99
CA GLY A 77 0.93 -5.49 -2.54
C GLY A 77 2.01 -6.46 -2.03
N ILE A 78 2.59 -7.32 -2.86
CA ILE A 78 3.61 -8.28 -2.43
C ILE A 78 5.02 -7.91 -2.90
N ARG A 79 6.03 -8.49 -2.24
CA ARG A 79 7.43 -8.37 -2.67
C ARG A 79 7.68 -9.21 -3.90
N ILE A 80 8.24 -8.61 -4.93
CA ILE A 80 8.48 -9.25 -6.22
C ILE A 80 9.98 -9.47 -6.47
N LYS A 81 10.30 -10.56 -7.16
CA LYS A 81 11.60 -10.77 -7.79
C LYS A 81 11.45 -10.54 -9.28
N PHE A 82 12.49 -10.00 -9.92
CA PHE A 82 12.49 -9.83 -11.37
C PHE A 82 12.77 -11.15 -12.10
N GLU A 83 13.52 -12.05 -11.46
CA GLU A 83 13.71 -13.42 -11.95
C GLU A 83 12.42 -14.23 -11.76
N GLY A 84 11.96 -14.89 -12.83
CA GLY A 84 10.74 -15.71 -12.81
C GLY A 84 9.45 -14.90 -12.58
N PHE A 85 9.47 -13.59 -12.84
CA PHE A 85 8.32 -12.72 -12.62
C PHE A 85 7.11 -13.18 -13.45
N GLY A 86 5.96 -13.34 -12.78
CA GLY A 86 4.75 -13.87 -13.40
C GLY A 86 4.92 -15.27 -14.00
N GLN A 87 5.81 -16.10 -13.44
CA GLN A 87 6.12 -17.45 -13.93
C GLN A 87 6.61 -17.48 -15.39
N SER A 88 7.24 -16.39 -15.85
CA SER A 88 7.80 -16.30 -17.20
C SER A 88 9.24 -16.80 -17.29
N SER A 89 9.66 -17.10 -18.53
CA SER A 89 11.05 -17.40 -18.89
C SER A 89 11.88 -16.15 -19.22
N TYR A 90 11.30 -14.95 -19.08
CA TYR A 90 12.01 -13.69 -19.35
C TYR A 90 13.15 -13.47 -18.36
N LYS A 91 14.24 -12.88 -18.83
CA LYS A 91 15.40 -12.58 -17.99
C LYS A 91 15.08 -11.43 -17.04
N SER A 92 15.70 -11.44 -15.86
CA SER A 92 15.53 -10.38 -14.84
C SER A 92 15.79 -8.97 -15.37
N ARG A 93 16.71 -8.81 -16.33
CA ARG A 93 16.99 -7.52 -16.98
C ARG A 93 15.81 -7.03 -17.82
N GLU A 94 15.15 -7.91 -18.55
CA GLU A 94 14.02 -7.59 -19.42
C GLU A 94 12.81 -7.19 -18.57
N ILE A 95 12.52 -7.96 -17.52
CA ILE A 95 11.47 -7.63 -16.54
C ILE A 95 11.77 -6.31 -15.84
N SER A 96 13.02 -6.07 -15.41
CA SER A 96 13.39 -4.81 -14.77
C SER A 96 13.18 -3.62 -15.70
N GLU A 97 13.51 -3.75 -16.99
CA GLU A 97 13.28 -2.71 -18.00
C GLU A 97 11.79 -2.47 -18.22
N ALA A 98 10.98 -3.52 -18.33
CA ALA A 98 9.54 -3.42 -18.49
C ALA A 98 8.86 -2.77 -17.27
N LEU A 99 9.16 -3.21 -16.05
CA LEU A 99 8.57 -2.64 -14.83
C LEU A 99 8.97 -1.17 -14.63
N LYS A 100 10.22 -0.79 -14.93
CA LYS A 100 10.64 0.62 -14.90
C LYS A 100 9.92 1.47 -15.95
N THR A 101 9.55 0.87 -17.08
CA THR A 101 8.77 1.54 -18.12
C THR A 101 7.34 1.79 -17.64
N LEU A 102 6.71 0.78 -17.01
CA LEU A 102 5.39 0.91 -16.39
C LEU A 102 5.37 1.92 -15.24
N GLU A 103 6.43 1.97 -14.43
CA GLU A 103 6.58 2.94 -13.34
C GLU A 103 6.70 4.37 -13.88
N LYS A 104 7.48 4.59 -14.95
CA LYS A 104 7.55 5.89 -15.64
C LYS A 104 6.21 6.32 -16.25
N ALA A 105 5.41 5.35 -16.69
CA ALA A 105 4.06 5.58 -17.16
C ALA A 105 3.03 5.76 -16.02
N MET A 106 3.48 5.74 -14.76
CA MET A 106 2.65 5.88 -13.55
C MET A 106 1.58 4.79 -13.39
N LEU A 107 1.77 3.63 -14.04
CA LEU A 107 0.84 2.48 -13.91
C LEU A 107 1.13 1.63 -12.68
N ILE A 108 2.40 1.62 -12.25
CA ILE A 108 2.87 0.91 -11.07
C ILE A 108 3.83 1.76 -10.27
N TYR A 109 4.12 1.33 -9.05
CA TYR A 109 5.18 1.87 -8.22
C TYR A 109 5.99 0.74 -7.58
N LEU A 110 7.32 0.76 -7.76
CA LEU A 110 8.25 -0.20 -7.18
C LEU A 110 8.77 0.34 -5.85
N MET A 111 8.04 0.06 -4.78
CA MET A 111 8.42 0.51 -3.45
C MET A 111 9.59 -0.32 -2.94
N TYR A 112 10.79 0.25 -2.89
CA TYR A 112 11.96 -0.42 -2.32
C TYR A 112 12.00 -0.30 -0.79
N PRO A 113 12.51 -1.31 -0.06
CA PRO A 113 12.60 -1.25 1.38
C PRO A 113 13.67 -0.28 1.86
N THR A 114 13.61 0.08 3.14
CA THR A 114 14.75 0.63 3.88
C THR A 114 15.08 -0.20 5.11
N THR A 115 16.31 -0.04 5.60
CA THR A 115 16.74 -0.51 6.92
C THR A 115 16.85 0.65 7.93
N ALA A 116 16.72 1.90 7.46
CA ALA A 116 16.88 3.10 8.28
C ALA A 116 15.76 3.24 9.31
N THR A 117 16.12 3.70 10.51
CA THR A 117 15.19 4.03 11.61
C THR A 117 15.28 5.50 12.04
N GLU A 118 16.15 6.28 11.38
CA GLU A 118 16.35 7.71 11.52
C GLU A 118 16.66 8.32 10.15
N LEU A 119 16.48 9.64 10.01
CA LEU A 119 16.74 10.35 8.76
C LEU A 119 18.25 10.36 8.43
N PRO A 120 18.65 10.36 7.14
CA PRO A 120 17.79 10.34 5.96
C PRO A 120 17.22 8.95 5.66
N ILE A 121 15.97 8.91 5.20
CA ILE A 121 15.35 7.70 4.67
C ILE A 121 15.97 7.37 3.30
N MET A 122 16.42 6.14 3.10
CA MET A 122 17.08 5.70 1.87
C MET A 122 16.61 4.30 1.46
N ALA A 123 16.22 4.17 0.19
CA ALA A 123 15.84 2.90 -0.40
C ALA A 123 17.07 1.98 -0.57
N ASP A 124 16.90 0.70 -0.24
CA ASP A 124 17.86 -0.37 -0.50
C ASP A 124 17.51 -1.08 -1.82
N TYR A 125 18.06 -0.55 -2.92
CA TYR A 125 17.87 -1.11 -4.26
C TYR A 125 18.50 -2.49 -4.48
N LYS A 126 19.30 -2.99 -3.52
CA LYS A 126 19.83 -4.37 -3.57
C LYS A 126 18.76 -5.40 -3.17
N LYS A 127 17.65 -4.94 -2.56
CA LYS A 127 16.54 -5.78 -2.11
C LYS A 127 15.37 -5.68 -3.07
N SER A 128 14.57 -6.75 -3.10
CA SER A 128 13.33 -6.82 -3.86
C SER A 128 12.32 -5.73 -3.45
N PRO A 129 11.73 -4.99 -4.40
CA PRO A 129 10.67 -4.04 -4.10
C PRO A 129 9.35 -4.76 -3.78
N ARG A 130 8.44 -4.03 -3.14
CA ARG A 130 7.00 -4.33 -3.06
C ARG A 130 6.31 -3.64 -4.24
N LEU A 131 5.48 -4.38 -4.96
CA LEU A 131 4.77 -3.86 -6.13
C LEU A 131 3.47 -3.18 -5.73
N HIS A 132 3.29 -1.93 -6.13
CA HIS A 132 2.01 -1.21 -6.05
C HIS A 132 1.46 -0.96 -7.45
N ILE A 133 0.16 -1.10 -7.61
CA ILE A 133 -0.57 -0.77 -8.84
C ILE A 133 -1.29 0.55 -8.62
N LEU A 134 -1.38 1.37 -9.66
CA LEU A 134 -2.05 2.68 -9.67
C LEU A 134 -3.39 2.69 -8.93
N ASP A 135 -4.19 1.62 -9.05
CA ASP A 135 -5.53 1.59 -8.50
C ASP A 135 -5.89 0.24 -7.87
N THR A 136 -6.50 0.28 -6.68
CA THR A 136 -6.92 -0.94 -5.96
C THR A 136 -8.16 -1.57 -6.60
N GLY A 137 -9.05 -0.78 -7.20
CA GLY A 137 -10.23 -1.27 -7.91
C GLY A 137 -9.86 -2.10 -9.13
N LEU A 138 -8.88 -1.65 -9.91
CA LEU A 138 -8.31 -2.43 -11.02
C LEU A 138 -7.71 -3.76 -10.54
N VAL A 139 -6.97 -3.76 -9.42
CA VAL A 139 -6.44 -5.00 -8.81
C VAL A 139 -7.60 -5.94 -8.46
N ASN A 140 -8.62 -5.43 -7.77
CA ASN A 140 -9.76 -6.24 -7.36
C ASN A 140 -10.53 -6.82 -8.55
N TYR A 141 -10.74 -6.02 -9.59
CA TYR A 141 -11.43 -6.44 -10.81
C TYR A 141 -10.63 -7.53 -11.53
N PHE A 142 -9.35 -7.27 -11.81
CA PHE A 142 -8.51 -8.16 -12.60
C PHE A 142 -8.20 -9.48 -11.88
N ALA A 143 -7.96 -9.42 -10.56
CA ALA A 143 -7.73 -10.62 -9.75
C ALA A 143 -9.02 -11.38 -9.41
N GLY A 144 -10.19 -10.91 -9.85
CA GLY A 144 -11.49 -11.56 -9.59
C GLY A 144 -11.99 -11.44 -8.15
N LEU A 145 -11.44 -10.51 -7.36
CA LEU A 145 -11.67 -10.38 -5.92
C LEU A 145 -12.93 -9.55 -5.58
N GLN A 146 -13.51 -8.82 -6.54
CA GLN A 146 -14.66 -7.94 -6.28
C GLN A 146 -15.85 -8.67 -5.64
N LYS A 147 -16.11 -9.92 -6.04
CA LYS A 147 -17.21 -10.71 -5.46
C LYS A 147 -16.96 -11.08 -4.00
N GLU A 148 -15.71 -11.37 -3.63
CA GLU A 148 -15.32 -11.71 -2.25
C GLU A 148 -15.31 -10.47 -1.34
N LEU A 149 -14.98 -9.31 -1.91
CA LEU A 149 -15.02 -8.03 -1.19
C LEU A 149 -16.45 -7.50 -1.05
N PHE A 150 -17.38 -7.90 -1.91
CA PHE A 150 -18.74 -7.39 -1.86
C PHE A 150 -19.46 -7.83 -0.57
N GLY A 151 -19.89 -6.85 0.23
CA GLY A 151 -20.59 -7.09 1.49
C GLY A 151 -19.68 -7.49 2.66
N THR A 152 -18.36 -7.58 2.47
CA THR A 152 -17.45 -7.78 3.61
C THR A 152 -17.42 -6.55 4.51
N ARG A 153 -17.32 -6.78 5.81
CA ARG A 153 -17.01 -5.74 6.82
C ARG A 153 -15.58 -5.85 7.34
N ASP A 154 -14.84 -6.82 6.83
CA ASP A 154 -13.48 -7.13 7.24
C ASP A 154 -12.61 -7.36 6.00
N LEU A 155 -11.67 -6.44 5.75
CA LEU A 155 -10.71 -6.58 4.65
C LEU A 155 -9.69 -7.69 4.92
N ASN A 156 -9.55 -8.20 6.16
CA ASN A 156 -8.62 -9.29 6.46
C ASN A 156 -9.10 -10.62 5.87
N SER A 157 -10.40 -10.80 5.70
CA SER A 157 -10.94 -12.07 5.19
C SER A 157 -10.69 -12.26 3.70
N VAL A 158 -10.27 -11.21 3.00
CA VAL A 158 -10.04 -11.23 1.56
C VAL A 158 -8.56 -11.07 1.25
N TYR A 159 -8.04 -11.99 0.44
CA TYR A 159 -6.69 -11.93 -0.11
C TYR A 159 -5.58 -11.73 0.95
N GLU A 160 -5.73 -12.36 2.12
CA GLU A 160 -4.76 -12.35 3.24
C GLU A 160 -4.42 -10.93 3.76
N GLY A 161 -5.34 -9.96 3.65
CA GLY A 161 -5.11 -8.57 4.08
C GLY A 161 -4.28 -7.73 3.10
N ARG A 162 -3.84 -8.31 1.98
CA ARG A 162 -3.04 -7.60 0.95
C ARG A 162 -3.76 -6.42 0.34
N ILE A 163 -5.08 -6.51 0.17
CA ILE A 163 -5.89 -5.39 -0.33
C ILE A 163 -5.88 -4.22 0.66
N ALA A 164 -5.95 -4.50 1.97
CA ALA A 164 -5.85 -3.46 3.00
C ALA A 164 -4.47 -2.80 2.99
N GLU A 165 -3.39 -3.58 2.88
CA GLU A 165 -2.05 -3.02 2.72
C GLU A 165 -1.94 -2.19 1.45
N HIS A 166 -2.48 -2.67 0.32
CA HIS A 166 -2.40 -2.00 -0.97
C HIS A 166 -3.12 -0.65 -0.97
N ILE A 167 -4.38 -0.59 -0.50
CA ILE A 167 -5.14 0.66 -0.44
C ILE A 167 -4.50 1.66 0.53
N VAL A 168 -3.98 1.20 1.68
CA VAL A 168 -3.22 2.08 2.59
C VAL A 168 -1.97 2.63 1.89
N GLY A 169 -1.25 1.81 1.13
CA GLY A 169 -0.12 2.27 0.35
C GLY A 169 -0.51 3.32 -0.70
N GLN A 170 -1.64 3.15 -1.37
CA GLN A 170 -2.18 4.14 -2.32
C GLN A 170 -2.49 5.48 -1.63
N GLU A 171 -3.18 5.45 -0.49
CA GLU A 171 -3.47 6.66 0.30
C GLU A 171 -2.18 7.37 0.78
N LEU A 172 -1.17 6.61 1.18
CA LEU A 172 0.14 7.17 1.58
C LEU A 172 0.88 7.77 0.37
N LEU A 173 0.91 7.10 -0.77
CA LEU A 173 1.55 7.61 -1.98
C LEU A 173 0.86 8.89 -2.47
N ALA A 174 -0.47 8.95 -2.39
CA ALA A 174 -1.25 10.15 -2.71
C ALA A 174 -0.93 11.35 -1.79
N GLU A 175 -0.56 11.12 -0.53
CA GLU A 175 -0.13 12.18 0.39
C GLU A 175 1.33 12.63 0.14
N TYR A 176 2.13 11.82 -0.57
CA TYR A 176 3.55 12.06 -0.86
C TYR A 176 3.84 12.22 -2.37
N GLN A 177 2.90 12.71 -3.16
CA GLN A 177 3.00 12.82 -4.64
C GLN A 177 4.28 13.47 -5.17
N VAL A 178 4.84 14.47 -4.48
CA VAL A 178 6.07 15.17 -4.92
C VAL A 178 7.33 14.32 -4.68
N LEU A 179 7.33 13.49 -3.64
CA LEU A 179 8.47 12.67 -3.21
C LEU A 179 7.99 11.27 -2.80
N PRO A 180 7.40 10.49 -3.73
CA PRO A 180 6.77 9.19 -3.42
C PRO A 180 7.79 8.18 -2.89
N GLU A 181 9.08 8.31 -3.24
CA GLU A 181 10.20 7.53 -2.72
C GLU A 181 10.42 7.64 -1.21
N LYS A 182 9.72 8.58 -0.55
CA LYS A 182 9.68 8.68 0.91
C LYS A 182 8.72 7.70 1.56
N VAL A 183 7.78 7.12 0.82
CA VAL A 183 6.93 6.03 1.32
C VAL A 183 7.64 4.72 1.00
N GLN A 184 8.12 4.05 2.04
CA GLN A 184 8.86 2.80 1.92
C GLN A 184 8.29 1.79 2.90
N PHE A 185 8.75 0.54 2.83
CA PHE A 185 8.52 -0.43 3.91
C PHE A 185 9.85 -0.70 4.61
N TRP A 186 9.80 -1.06 5.89
CA TRP A 186 11.04 -1.31 6.64
C TRP A 186 11.31 -2.80 6.75
N VAL A 187 12.56 -3.19 6.57
CA VAL A 187 13.03 -4.55 6.80
C VAL A 187 14.20 -4.53 7.76
N ARG A 188 14.24 -5.53 8.64
CA ARG A 188 15.40 -5.72 9.51
C ARG A 188 16.65 -6.09 8.71
N GLU A 189 17.76 -5.49 9.07
CA GLU A 189 19.09 -5.82 8.54
C GLU A 189 19.67 -7.09 9.20
N LYS A 190 19.04 -8.27 9.00
CA LYS A 190 19.59 -9.55 9.47
C LYS A 190 19.20 -10.70 8.54
N LYS A 191 20.19 -11.54 8.15
CA LYS A 191 20.01 -12.66 7.19
C LYS A 191 19.00 -13.74 7.61
N GLN A 192 18.66 -13.85 8.91
CA GLN A 192 17.86 -14.96 9.47
C GLN A 192 16.60 -14.51 10.24
N SER A 193 16.27 -13.21 10.26
CA SER A 193 15.07 -12.69 10.94
C SER A 193 14.43 -11.62 10.09
N SER A 194 13.28 -11.93 9.50
CA SER A 194 12.52 -11.04 8.63
C SER A 194 11.41 -10.34 9.42
N ALA A 195 11.78 -9.41 10.31
CA ALA A 195 10.81 -8.42 10.74
C ALA A 195 10.61 -7.42 9.59
N GLN A 196 9.35 -7.17 9.25
CA GLN A 196 8.94 -6.25 8.19
C GLN A 196 7.79 -5.40 8.71
N VAL A 197 7.96 -4.08 8.68
CA VAL A 197 6.86 -3.13 8.92
C VAL A 197 6.29 -2.74 7.57
N ASP A 198 4.96 -2.67 7.47
CA ASP A 198 4.25 -2.47 6.20
C ASP A 198 4.64 -1.17 5.52
N TYR A 199 4.68 -0.06 6.27
CA TYR A 199 5.17 1.22 5.77
C TYR A 199 6.00 1.98 6.80
N VAL A 200 6.89 2.82 6.31
CA VAL A 200 7.61 3.86 7.04
C VAL A 200 7.56 5.14 6.22
N ILE A 201 7.32 6.26 6.89
CA ILE A 201 7.29 7.58 6.27
C ILE A 201 8.12 8.57 7.08
N PRO A 202 8.86 9.49 6.44
CA PRO A 202 9.47 10.60 7.14
C PRO A 202 8.40 11.62 7.54
N PHE A 203 8.45 12.04 8.79
CA PHE A 203 7.64 13.12 9.35
C PHE A 203 8.48 13.94 10.32
N GLU A 204 8.66 15.24 10.02
CA GLU A 204 9.57 16.13 10.74
C GLU A 204 10.98 15.52 10.87
N SER A 205 11.44 15.23 12.10
CA SER A 205 12.75 14.65 12.39
C SER A 205 12.73 13.11 12.54
N TYR A 206 11.58 12.47 12.30
CA TYR A 206 11.34 11.07 12.59
C TYR A 206 11.05 10.24 11.33
N ILE A 207 11.34 8.94 11.42
CA ILE A 207 10.81 7.93 10.50
C ILE A 207 9.70 7.18 11.23
N ILE A 208 8.45 7.48 10.88
CA ILE A 208 7.28 6.93 11.55
C ILE A 208 6.95 5.56 10.97
N PRO A 209 6.95 4.48 11.78
CA PRO A 209 6.51 3.17 11.33
C PRO A 209 4.98 3.05 11.38
N ILE A 210 4.44 2.45 10.34
CA ILE A 210 3.01 2.25 10.12
C ILE A 210 2.76 0.77 9.87
N GLU A 211 1.93 0.17 10.72
CA GLU A 211 1.48 -1.21 10.57
C GLU A 211 0.00 -1.23 10.14
N VAL A 212 -0.33 -2.01 9.13
CA VAL A 212 -1.70 -2.19 8.65
C VAL A 212 -2.32 -3.42 9.30
N LYS A 213 -3.50 -3.26 9.89
CA LYS A 213 -4.26 -4.34 10.52
C LYS A 213 -5.70 -4.28 10.04
N ALA A 214 -6.09 -5.13 9.11
CA ALA A 214 -7.47 -5.16 8.67
C ALA A 214 -8.43 -5.85 9.66
N GLY A 215 -7.93 -6.55 10.70
CA GLY A 215 -8.73 -7.21 11.73
C GLY A 215 -8.19 -7.07 13.15
N LYS A 216 -8.96 -7.57 14.12
CA LYS A 216 -8.83 -7.20 15.54
C LYS A 216 -7.64 -7.81 16.30
N ALA A 217 -6.96 -8.81 15.75
CA ALA A 217 -5.92 -9.53 16.49
C ALA A 217 -4.70 -9.86 15.64
N GLY A 218 -3.56 -9.28 16.01
CA GLY A 218 -2.25 -9.64 15.49
C GLY A 218 -1.19 -8.94 16.34
N LYS A 219 -0.16 -9.68 16.79
CA LYS A 219 0.94 -9.06 17.54
C LYS A 219 1.65 -8.07 16.64
N LEU A 220 1.85 -6.83 17.11
CA LEU A 220 2.57 -5.75 16.41
C LEU A 220 4.09 -6.00 16.40
N ARG A 221 4.53 -7.24 16.20
CA ARG A 221 5.90 -7.69 16.48
C ARG A 221 6.94 -6.91 15.67
N SER A 222 6.67 -6.69 14.39
CA SER A 222 7.55 -5.90 13.51
C SER A 222 7.61 -4.44 13.95
N LEU A 223 6.46 -3.86 14.31
CA LEU A 223 6.37 -2.49 14.84
C LEU A 223 7.16 -2.34 16.15
N HIS A 224 7.04 -3.28 17.09
CA HIS A 224 7.85 -3.29 18.31
C HIS A 224 9.35 -3.40 18.03
N GLU A 225 9.75 -4.22 17.05
CA GLU A 225 11.15 -4.35 16.63
C GLU A 225 11.68 -3.05 16.02
N PHE A 226 10.89 -2.33 15.22
CA PHE A 226 11.26 -1.01 14.73
C PHE A 226 11.41 -0.01 15.88
N ILE A 227 10.43 0.05 16.78
CA ILE A 227 10.45 0.97 17.94
C ILE A 227 11.65 0.71 18.84
N ASN A 228 12.09 -0.54 18.99
CA ASN A 228 13.32 -0.88 19.71
C ASN A 228 14.59 -0.26 19.09
N ARG A 229 14.58 -0.01 17.78
CA ARG A 229 15.75 0.44 17.01
C ARG A 229 15.76 1.93 16.70
N THR A 230 14.67 2.64 16.96
CA THR A 230 14.60 4.09 16.79
C THR A 230 14.72 4.82 18.13
N LYS A 231 15.12 6.10 18.07
CA LYS A 231 15.25 6.98 19.23
C LYS A 231 13.91 7.56 19.70
N HIS A 232 12.93 7.70 18.79
CA HIS A 232 11.59 8.21 19.14
C HIS A 232 10.65 7.11 19.64
N LYS A 233 9.42 7.52 20.01
CA LYS A 233 8.41 6.68 20.66
C LYS A 233 7.06 6.74 19.95
N TYR A 234 7.05 7.03 18.66
CA TYR A 234 5.83 7.26 17.87
C TYR A 234 5.64 6.13 16.87
N ALA A 235 4.47 5.49 16.90
CA ALA A 235 4.08 4.45 15.95
C ALA A 235 2.64 4.66 15.50
N VAL A 236 2.29 4.14 14.32
CA VAL A 236 0.92 4.18 13.78
C VAL A 236 0.43 2.75 13.51
N ARG A 237 -0.81 2.48 13.90
CA ARG A 237 -1.58 1.32 13.44
C ARG A 237 -2.74 1.82 12.60
N VAL A 238 -2.79 1.44 11.33
CA VAL A 238 -3.94 1.70 10.46
C VAL A 238 -4.88 0.51 10.51
N TYR A 239 -6.15 0.74 10.85
CA TYR A 239 -7.12 -0.35 11.08
C TYR A 239 -8.59 0.07 10.95
N SER A 240 -9.51 -0.86 11.21
CA SER A 240 -10.97 -0.63 11.14
C SER A 240 -11.61 -0.07 12.41
N GLY A 241 -10.84 0.15 13.49
CA GLY A 241 -11.35 0.72 14.74
C GLY A 241 -11.32 2.26 14.78
N LYS A 242 -11.63 2.83 15.95
CA LYS A 242 -11.73 4.28 16.16
C LYS A 242 -10.36 4.96 16.30
N LEU A 243 -10.34 6.26 16.01
CA LEU A 243 -9.18 7.12 16.26
C LEU A 243 -8.90 7.19 17.76
N LYS A 244 -7.71 6.76 18.19
CA LYS A 244 -7.26 6.88 19.59
C LYS A 244 -5.74 6.79 19.72
N ILE A 245 -5.22 7.26 20.84
CA ILE A 245 -3.81 7.11 21.21
C ILE A 245 -3.74 6.12 22.37
N ASP A 246 -2.99 5.03 22.18
CA ASP A 246 -2.69 4.07 23.24
C ASP A 246 -1.22 4.23 23.69
N ILE A 247 -0.93 3.90 24.96
CA ILE A 247 0.44 3.72 25.44
C ILE A 247 0.70 2.21 25.46
N GLU A 248 1.68 1.78 24.68
CA GLU A 248 2.06 0.38 24.54
C GLU A 248 3.45 0.16 25.14
N GLU A 249 3.70 -1.05 25.62
CA GLU A 249 5.01 -1.46 26.11
C GLU A 249 5.49 -2.66 25.31
N ASN A 250 6.73 -2.60 24.83
CA ASN A 250 7.31 -3.73 24.12
C ASN A 250 7.93 -4.76 25.08
N ILE A 251 8.35 -5.90 24.54
CA ILE A 251 8.93 -7.02 25.31
C ILE A 251 10.17 -6.60 26.12
N ASN A 252 10.85 -5.51 25.74
CA ASN A 252 12.04 -4.99 26.42
C ASN A 252 11.71 -3.90 27.47
N GLY A 253 10.42 -3.67 27.78
CA GLY A 253 9.99 -2.64 28.72
C GLY A 253 10.00 -1.21 28.17
N LYS A 254 10.31 -1.02 26.88
CA LYS A 254 10.28 0.33 26.27
C LYS A 254 8.83 0.70 25.95
N LYS A 255 8.35 1.74 26.64
CA LYS A 255 7.05 2.37 26.39
C LYS A 255 7.08 3.26 25.14
N PHE A 256 6.01 3.21 24.37
CA PHE A 256 5.81 4.04 23.18
C PHE A 256 4.33 4.39 23.00
N PHE A 257 4.06 5.43 22.21
CA PHE A 257 2.73 5.89 21.88
C PHE A 257 2.31 5.30 20.53
N LEU A 258 1.10 4.76 20.48
CA LEU A 258 0.51 4.16 19.29
C LEU A 258 -0.71 4.98 18.85
N LEU A 259 -0.59 5.66 17.71
CA LEU A 259 -1.73 6.26 17.03
C LEU A 259 -2.51 5.16 16.30
N ASN A 260 -3.72 4.91 16.76
CA ASN A 260 -4.68 4.05 16.08
C ASN A 260 -5.47 4.87 15.09
N LEU A 261 -5.17 4.72 13.81
CA LEU A 261 -5.74 5.51 12.73
C LEU A 261 -6.76 4.67 11.95
N PRO A 262 -8.05 5.03 11.94
CA PRO A 262 -9.02 4.42 11.04
C PRO A 262 -8.55 4.48 9.57
N PHE A 263 -8.80 3.42 8.79
CA PHE A 263 -8.45 3.35 7.37
C PHE A 263 -8.82 4.59 6.56
N TYR A 264 -10.03 5.10 6.75
CA TYR A 264 -10.56 6.27 6.04
C TYR A 264 -9.86 7.60 6.37
N LEU A 265 -8.89 7.60 7.29
CA LEU A 265 -8.10 8.77 7.66
C LEU A 265 -6.67 8.72 7.11
N THR A 266 -6.27 7.64 6.43
CA THR A 266 -4.90 7.45 5.94
C THR A 266 -4.49 8.52 4.93
N GLY A 267 -5.36 8.94 4.01
CA GLY A 267 -5.07 10.03 3.08
C GLY A 267 -4.82 11.40 3.74
N GLY A 268 -5.10 11.54 5.05
CA GLY A 268 -4.80 12.74 5.84
C GLY A 268 -3.70 12.53 6.88
N ILE A 269 -2.87 11.48 6.76
CA ILE A 269 -1.99 11.00 7.83
C ILE A 269 -1.07 12.09 8.40
N LYS A 270 -0.53 13.01 7.59
CA LYS A 270 0.35 14.08 8.10
C LYS A 270 -0.34 15.00 9.10
N LYS A 271 -1.61 15.33 8.87
CA LYS A 271 -2.42 16.14 9.80
C LYS A 271 -2.62 15.40 11.12
N TYR A 272 -2.89 14.10 11.05
CA TYR A 272 -3.07 13.28 12.24
C TYR A 272 -1.75 13.02 12.99
N LEU A 273 -0.62 12.96 12.30
CA LEU A 273 0.71 12.87 12.92
C LEU A 273 1.07 14.14 13.67
N HIS A 274 0.80 15.31 13.09
CA HIS A 274 0.97 16.59 13.78
C HIS A 274 0.13 16.64 15.05
N TRP A 275 -1.18 16.39 14.93
CA TRP A 275 -2.10 16.32 16.08
C TRP A 275 -1.63 15.29 17.11
N PHE A 276 -1.18 14.11 16.68
CA PHE A 276 -0.72 13.05 17.55
C PHE A 276 0.49 13.47 18.40
N ILE A 277 1.50 14.05 17.78
CA ILE A 277 2.71 14.52 18.48
C ILE A 277 2.36 15.64 19.47
N GLU A 278 1.47 16.58 19.08
CA GLU A 278 0.98 17.62 19.99
C GLU A 278 0.19 17.07 21.19
N GLN A 279 -0.64 16.03 21.00
CA GLN A 279 -1.35 15.41 22.12
C GLN A 279 -0.38 14.69 23.05
N VAL A 280 0.60 13.97 22.50
CA VAL A 280 1.59 13.24 23.29
C VAL A 280 2.47 14.19 24.12
N ALA A 281 2.84 15.36 23.58
CA ALA A 281 3.64 16.35 24.29
C ALA A 281 2.97 16.94 25.55
N LYS A 282 1.66 16.71 25.74
CA LYS A 282 0.92 17.15 26.94
C LYS A 282 0.96 16.13 28.09
N PHE A 283 1.45 14.92 27.84
CA PHE A 283 1.64 13.88 28.85
C PHE A 283 3.05 13.94 29.45
#